data_AF-A0A928HQS1-F1
#
_entry.id   AF-A0A928HQS1-F1
#
_cell.length_a   1.000
_cell.length_b   1.000
_cell.length_c   1.000
_cell.angle_alpha   90.00
_cell.angle_beta   90.00
_cell.angle_gamma   90.00
#
_symmetry.space_group_name_H-M   'P 1'
#
loop_
_entity.id
_entity.type
_entity.pdbx_description
1 polymer ?
#
loop_
_entity_poly.entity_id
_entity_poly.type
_entity_poly.pdbx_seq_one_letter_code
_entity_poly.pdbx_strand_id
1 'polypeptide(L)'
;MKKILSAFIILCTTVGFASAYQVMSSRELGKSDAKNQNIVVKCTTPAGKVSNQTCSLRRYAKCTGTGTNKKCTGWQPWKDLRNPSKQYSDWKAAASACCREKGLR
;
A
#
# COMPACT_ATOMS: atom_id res chain seq x y z
N MET A 1 31.76 16.60 47.61
CA MET A 1 30.96 17.44 46.68
C MET A 1 31.65 17.34 45.32
N LYS A 2 31.12 16.87 44.18
CA LYS A 2 29.79 16.65 43.57
C LYS A 2 29.89 15.36 42.72
N LYS A 3 29.18 14.27 43.03
CA LYS A 3 27.87 13.87 42.46
C LYS A 3 27.70 14.14 40.94
N ILE A 4 27.89 13.08 40.15
CA ILE A 4 26.92 12.53 39.18
C ILE A 4 26.08 13.60 38.42
N LEU A 5 26.57 14.08 37.28
CA LEU A 5 25.81 14.81 36.26
C LEU A 5 26.64 14.77 34.97
N SER A 6 26.25 14.24 33.82
CA SER A 6 25.01 13.60 33.41
C SER A 6 25.37 12.79 32.16
N ALA A 7 25.46 11.47 32.31
CA ALA A 7 25.29 10.53 31.21
C ALA A 7 23.82 10.63 30.73
N PHE A 8 23.48 11.66 29.95
CA PHE A 8 22.07 11.91 29.60
C PHE A 8 21.87 12.75 28.33
N ILE A 9 22.57 12.47 27.23
CA ILE A 9 22.09 12.89 25.90
C ILE A 9 22.36 11.79 24.86
N ILE A 10 22.02 10.55 25.23
CA ILE A 10 21.73 9.48 24.25
C ILE A 10 20.35 8.99 24.63
N LEU A 11 19.30 9.75 24.29
CA LEU A 11 17.89 9.31 24.31
C LEU A 11 16.95 10.49 23.94
N CYS A 12 17.31 11.31 22.95
CA CYS A 12 16.26 11.97 22.16
C CYS A 12 15.68 10.94 21.21
N THR A 13 14.84 10.12 21.83
CA THR A 13 13.77 9.30 21.29
C THR A 13 12.95 10.10 20.27
N THR A 14 13.49 10.29 19.07
CA THR A 14 12.62 10.33 17.89
C THR A 14 12.16 8.90 17.66
N VAL A 15 11.24 8.43 18.51
CA VAL A 15 10.28 7.39 18.10
C VAL A 15 9.37 8.07 17.09
N GLY A 16 9.94 8.45 15.95
CA GLY A 16 9.17 8.68 14.76
C GLY A 16 8.49 7.35 14.53
N PHE A 17 7.19 7.30 14.80
CA PHE A 17 6.32 6.25 14.32
C PHE A 17 6.43 6.27 12.80
N ALA A 18 7.48 5.65 12.26
CA ALA A 18 7.64 5.42 10.85
C ALA A 18 6.53 4.44 10.46
N SER A 19 5.35 4.99 10.18
CA SER A 19 4.32 4.30 9.45
C SER A 19 4.84 4.17 8.03
N ALA A 20 5.68 3.16 7.82
CA ALA A 20 6.20 2.84 6.50
C ALA A 20 5.14 2.00 5.78
N TYR A 21 4.62 2.53 4.67
CA TYR A 21 3.80 1.75 3.76
C TYR A 21 4.69 0.75 3.06
N GLN A 22 4.47 -0.54 3.29
CA GLN A 22 5.33 -1.58 2.77
C GLN A 22 4.55 -2.55 1.89
N VAL A 23 5.19 -2.92 0.77
CA VAL A 23 4.76 -4.08 0.00
C VAL A 23 5.22 -5.31 0.80
N MET A 24 4.29 -5.95 1.50
CA MET A 24 4.58 -7.20 2.19
C MET A 24 4.72 -8.36 1.21
N SER A 25 5.61 -9.30 1.53
CA SER A 25 5.83 -10.50 0.72
C SER A 25 4.70 -11.52 0.90
N SER A 26 4.58 -12.46 -0.04
CA SER A 26 3.62 -13.56 0.02
C SER A 26 3.75 -14.44 1.27
N ARG A 27 4.95 -14.46 1.88
CA ARG A 27 5.23 -15.19 3.12
C ARG A 27 4.66 -14.49 4.36
N GLU A 28 4.60 -13.15 4.35
CA GLU A 28 4.10 -12.34 5.46
C GLU A 28 2.57 -12.13 5.41
N LEU A 29 1.97 -12.13 4.22
CA LEU A 29 0.52 -11.94 4.02
C LEU A 29 -0.26 -13.25 3.88
N GLY A 30 0.41 -14.35 3.56
CA GLY A 30 -0.25 -15.53 3.01
C GLY A 30 -0.55 -15.40 1.51
N LYS A 31 -0.62 -16.53 0.80
CA LYS A 31 -0.69 -16.57 -0.67
C LYS A 31 -1.92 -15.83 -1.24
N SER A 32 -3.07 -15.92 -0.58
CA SER A 32 -4.33 -15.31 -1.06
C SER A 32 -4.30 -13.79 -0.96
N ASP A 33 -3.82 -13.25 0.16
CA ASP A 33 -3.77 -11.82 0.41
C ASP A 33 -2.69 -11.10 -0.40
N ALA A 34 -1.58 -11.78 -0.68
CA ALA A 34 -0.53 -11.28 -1.56
C ALA A 34 -0.97 -11.18 -3.03
N LYS A 35 -1.76 -12.15 -3.51
CA LYS A 35 -2.41 -12.07 -4.84
C LYS A 35 -3.36 -10.86 -4.89
N ASN A 36 -4.06 -10.60 -3.80
CA ASN A 36 -4.95 -9.45 -3.66
C ASN A 36 -4.19 -8.15 -3.35
N GLN A 37 -2.86 -8.11 -3.42
CA GLN A 37 -2.10 -6.87 -3.21
C GLN A 37 -1.83 -6.11 -4.51
N ASN A 38 -1.72 -6.85 -5.61
CA ASN A 38 -1.49 -6.33 -6.96
C ASN A 38 -2.53 -6.94 -7.90
N ILE A 39 -3.39 -6.11 -8.48
CA ILE A 39 -4.40 -6.56 -9.43
C ILE A 39 -4.13 -5.89 -10.77
N VAL A 40 -4.10 -6.70 -11.83
CA VAL A 40 -4.10 -6.21 -13.20
C VAL A 40 -5.51 -6.34 -13.75
N VAL A 41 -6.11 -5.21 -14.07
CA VAL A 41 -7.45 -5.11 -14.64
C VAL A 41 -7.31 -4.93 -16.14
N LYS A 42 -8.01 -5.77 -16.91
CA LYS A 42 -8.16 -5.61 -18.35
C LYS A 42 -9.45 -4.84 -18.61
N CYS A 43 -9.33 -3.63 -19.16
CA CYS A 43 -10.49 -2.86 -19.56
C CYS A 43 -11.01 -3.35 -20.92
N THR A 44 -12.27 -3.08 -21.21
CA THR A 44 -12.92 -3.39 -22.49
C THR A 44 -13.28 -2.10 -23.21
N THR A 45 -13.32 -2.14 -24.54
CA THR A 45 -13.84 -1.03 -25.34
C THR A 45 -15.36 -0.91 -25.15
N PRO A 46 -15.99 0.21 -25.53
CA PRO A 46 -17.45 0.33 -25.51
C PRO A 46 -18.17 -0.78 -26.29
N ALA A 47 -17.53 -1.32 -27.33
CA ALA A 47 -18.00 -2.44 -28.14
C ALA A 47 -17.70 -3.83 -27.53
N GLY A 48 -17.21 -3.91 -26.29
CA GLY A 48 -16.99 -5.15 -25.54
C GLY A 48 -15.70 -5.90 -25.88
N LYS A 49 -14.82 -5.36 -26.73
CA LYS A 49 -13.52 -5.98 -27.02
C LYS A 49 -12.53 -5.70 -25.90
N VAL A 50 -11.73 -6.69 -25.51
CA VAL A 50 -10.66 -6.48 -24.54
C VAL A 50 -9.66 -5.46 -25.09
N SER A 51 -9.40 -4.41 -24.33
CA SER A 51 -8.42 -3.38 -24.66
C SER A 51 -7.03 -3.81 -24.25
N ASN A 52 -6.02 -3.36 -25.00
CA ASN A 52 -4.61 -3.54 -24.63
C ASN A 52 -4.20 -2.64 -23.45
N GLN A 53 -5.06 -1.70 -23.07
CA GLN A 53 -4.82 -0.85 -21.90
C GLN A 53 -5.18 -1.61 -20.63
N THR A 54 -4.18 -1.87 -19.80
CA THR A 54 -4.35 -2.47 -18.48
C THR A 54 -4.23 -1.42 -17.38
N CYS A 55 -4.96 -1.65 -16.29
CA CYS A 55 -4.88 -0.87 -15.07
C CYS A 55 -4.22 -1.73 -14.00
N SER A 56 -3.13 -1.22 -13.41
CA SER A 56 -2.40 -1.92 -12.36
C SER A 56 -2.71 -1.26 -11.03
N LEU A 57 -3.45 -1.96 -10.20
CA LEU A 57 -3.86 -1.50 -8.88
C LEU A 57 -2.97 -2.13 -7.83
N ARG A 58 -2.61 -1.35 -6.81
CA ARG A 58 -1.85 -1.82 -5.66
C ARG A 58 -2.47 -1.35 -4.37
N ARG A 59 -2.49 -2.22 -3.36
CA ARG A 59 -2.75 -1.85 -1.97
C ARG A 59 -1.54 -2.17 -1.10
N TYR A 60 -1.36 -1.39 -0.04
CA TYR A 60 -0.25 -1.54 0.89
C TYR A 60 -0.79 -1.92 2.26
N ALA A 61 -0.01 -2.64 3.05
CA ALA A 61 -0.31 -2.78 4.47
C ALA A 61 0.39 -1.64 5.22
N LYS A 62 -0.30 -1.07 6.21
CA LYS A 62 0.36 -0.15 7.14
C LYS A 62 1.16 -0.98 8.13
N CYS A 63 2.47 -0.85 8.08
CA CYS A 63 3.37 -1.52 9.00
C CYS A 63 3.99 -0.51 9.95
N THR A 64 4.11 -0.89 11.21
CA THR A 64 4.75 -0.13 12.28
C THR A 64 5.83 -0.99 12.93
N GLY A 65 6.95 -0.37 13.31
CA GLY A 65 8.10 -1.07 13.89
C GLY A 65 9.03 -1.70 12.84
N THR A 66 10.13 -2.28 13.30
CA THR A 66 11.19 -2.87 12.48
C THR A 66 11.61 -4.25 13.02
N GLY A 67 12.21 -5.08 12.17
CA GLY A 67 12.72 -6.41 12.56
C GLY A 67 11.62 -7.35 13.08
N THR A 68 11.91 -8.07 14.16
CA THR A 68 11.00 -9.00 14.84
C THR A 68 9.78 -8.32 15.49
N ASN A 69 9.82 -7.00 15.70
CA ASN A 69 8.73 -6.22 16.27
C ASN A 69 7.83 -5.55 15.21
N LYS A 70 8.04 -5.85 13.92
CA LYS A 70 7.23 -5.32 12.82
C LYS A 70 5.80 -5.87 12.94
N LYS A 71 4.84 -4.96 13.15
CA LYS A 71 3.40 -5.27 13.14
C LYS A 71 2.77 -4.59 11.93
N CYS A 72 2.12 -5.37 11.08
CA CYS A 72 1.36 -4.85 9.95
C CYS A 72 -0.13 -5.00 10.25
N THR A 73 -0.84 -3.88 10.31
CA THR A 73 -2.27 -3.85 10.64
C THR A 73 -3.00 -2.95 9.66
N GLY A 74 -4.12 -3.43 9.13
CA GLY A 74 -4.98 -2.68 8.23
C GLY A 74 -4.44 -2.59 6.80
N TRP A 75 -5.28 -3.02 5.86
CA TRP A 75 -5.09 -2.73 4.45
C TRP A 75 -5.35 -1.25 4.20
N GLN A 76 -4.45 -0.61 3.48
CA GLN A 76 -4.70 0.72 2.94
C GLN A 76 -5.69 0.63 1.77
N PRO A 77 -6.36 1.76 1.46
CA PRO A 77 -7.14 1.88 0.24
C PRO A 77 -6.33 1.45 -0.98
N TRP A 78 -7.02 0.88 -1.96
CA TRP A 78 -6.51 0.61 -3.29
C TRP A 78 -6.12 1.92 -3.98
N LYS A 79 -4.97 1.88 -4.64
CA LYS A 79 -4.46 3.00 -5.43
C LYS A 79 -4.11 2.51 -6.83
N ASP A 80 -4.35 3.37 -7.81
CA ASP A 80 -3.80 3.18 -9.15
C ASP A 80 -2.31 3.53 -9.12
N LEU A 81 -1.45 2.65 -9.66
CA LEU A 81 -0.02 2.91 -9.75
C LEU A 81 0.33 4.12 -10.63
N ARG A 82 -0.50 4.46 -11.62
CA ARG A 82 -0.29 5.64 -12.47
C ARG A 82 -0.85 6.92 -11.86
N ASN A 83 -1.83 6.81 -10.97
CA ASN A 83 -2.43 7.94 -10.28
C ASN A 83 -2.65 7.64 -8.78
N PRO A 84 -1.59 7.68 -7.96
CA PRO A 84 -1.65 7.30 -6.55
C PRO A 84 -2.38 8.33 -5.66
N SER A 85 -2.81 9.47 -6.22
CA SER A 85 -3.56 10.51 -5.50
C SER A 85 -4.99 10.05 -5.17
N LYS A 86 -5.58 9.20 -6.02
CA LYS A 86 -6.91 8.65 -5.81
C LYS A 86 -6.84 7.36 -5.00
N GLN A 87 -7.73 7.26 -4.02
CA GLN A 87 -7.80 6.16 -3.07
C GLN A 87 -9.19 5.54 -3.11
N TYR A 88 -9.25 4.22 -3.14
CA TYR A 88 -10.50 3.48 -3.25
C TYR A 88 -10.57 2.43 -2.15
N SER A 89 -11.71 2.30 -1.49
CA SER A 89 -11.92 1.27 -0.46
C SER A 89 -11.90 -0.15 -1.03
N ASP A 90 -12.23 -0.29 -2.32
CA ASP A 90 -12.35 -1.56 -3.01
C ASP A 90 -11.64 -1.53 -4.37
N TRP A 91 -11.15 -2.69 -4.82
CA TRP A 91 -10.39 -2.80 -6.06
C TRP A 91 -11.28 -2.66 -7.31
N LYS A 92 -12.56 -3.01 -7.24
CA LYS A 92 -13.51 -2.89 -8.34
C LYS A 92 -13.80 -1.43 -8.63
N ALA A 93 -14.02 -0.59 -7.62
CA ALA A 93 -14.17 0.85 -7.78
C ALA A 93 -12.91 1.48 -8.39
N ALA A 94 -11.72 1.09 -7.90
CA ALA A 94 -10.46 1.53 -8.48
C ALA A 94 -10.29 1.09 -9.95
N ALA A 95 -10.68 -0.16 -10.25
CA ALA A 95 -10.64 -0.75 -11.58
C ALA A 95 -11.53 0.03 -12.56
N SER A 96 -12.81 0.21 -12.19
CA SER A 96 -13.78 0.95 -12.99
C SER A 96 -13.36 2.40 -13.19
N ALA A 97 -12.81 3.07 -12.17
CA ALA A 97 -12.32 4.44 -12.29
C ALA A 97 -11.14 4.53 -13.26
N CYS A 98 -10.17 3.62 -13.17
CA CYS A 98 -9.04 3.60 -14.11
C CYS A 98 -9.47 3.30 -15.54
N CYS A 99 -10.41 2.37 -15.76
CA CYS A 99 -10.95 2.12 -17.10
C CYS A 99 -11.69 3.35 -17.64
N ARG A 100 -12.49 4.04 -16.81
CA ARG A 100 -13.20 5.27 -17.21
C ARG A 100 -12.26 6.42 -17.57
N GLU A 101 -11.17 6.62 -16.84
CA GLU A 101 -10.16 7.64 -17.18
C GLU A 101 -9.53 7.41 -18.56
N LYS A 102 -9.57 6.17 -19.04
CA LYS A 102 -9.08 5.76 -20.37
C LYS A 102 -10.16 5.76 -21.44
N GLY A 103 -11.40 6.12 -21.10
CA GLY A 103 -12.56 6.01 -22.00
C GLY A 103 -13.02 4.58 -22.25
N LEU A 104 -12.73 3.66 -21.33
CA LEU A 104 -12.99 2.21 -21.43
C LEU A 104 -13.98 1.74 -20.35
N ARG A 105 -14.49 0.51 -20.51
CA ARG A 105 -15.41 -0.17 -19.58
C ARG A 105 -14.68 -1.22 -18.75
#